data_AF-A0A349VNL3-F1
#
_entry.id   AF-A0A349VNL3-F1
#
_cell.length_a   1.000
_cell.length_b   1.000
_cell.length_c   1.000
_cell.angle_alpha   90.00
_cell.angle_beta   90.00
_cell.angle_gamma   90.00
#
_symmetry.space_group_name_H-M   'P 1'
#
loop_
_entity.id
_entity.type
_entity.pdbx_description
1 polymer ?
#
loop_
_entity_poly.entity_id
_entity_poly.type
_entity_poly.pdbx_seq_one_letter_code
_entity_poly.pdbx_strand_id
1 'polypeptide(L)'
;MPKLGLALSGGGFRATLYHLGVVRYLRDTGILQDVSDIASVSGGSILAAHLVLNWDKYTGDDEEFAAAASEIIDFVQFDVRNHIARRLPFIYSLRLFGKLARREIGFVSPNAVLERYYRDMLYGDTCLYELPDMPRLHILATNVSDGVLSVFNKKGLSIQQRKNAGKFEFKCIPGQMATLPQVVGASSAFPG
;
A
#
# COMPACT_ATOMS: atom_id res chain seq x y z
N MET A 1 -16.01 -0.28 24.39
CA MET A 1 -15.02 0.81 24.19
C MET A 1 -15.29 1.47 22.85
N PRO A 2 -15.16 2.79 22.73
CA PRO A 2 -15.27 3.48 21.44
C PRO A 2 -14.21 2.93 20.48
N LYS A 3 -14.59 2.77 19.22
CA LYS A 3 -13.71 2.27 18.15
C LYS A 3 -13.29 3.46 17.29
N LEU A 4 -11.99 3.70 17.16
CA LEU A 4 -11.44 4.79 16.35
C LEU A 4 -11.18 4.28 14.92
N GLY A 5 -11.59 5.07 13.93
CA GLY A 5 -11.22 4.86 12.52
C GLY A 5 -10.10 5.81 12.13
N LEU A 6 -9.03 5.28 11.53
CA LEU A 6 -7.89 6.06 11.05
C LEU A 6 -7.90 6.13 9.53
N ALA A 7 -7.93 7.34 8.96
CA ALA A 7 -7.92 7.55 7.51
C ALA A 7 -6.59 8.20 7.07
N LEU A 8 -5.79 7.44 6.31
CA LEU A 8 -4.46 7.85 5.83
C LEU A 8 -4.52 8.27 4.36
N SER A 9 -4.51 9.58 4.14
CA SER A 9 -4.56 10.19 2.81
C SER A 9 -3.30 9.97 1.98
N GLY A 10 -3.41 10.24 0.68
CA GLY A 10 -2.33 10.12 -0.30
C GLY A 10 -1.43 11.35 -0.35
N GLY A 11 -0.35 11.26 -1.12
CA GLY A 11 0.65 12.33 -1.26
C GLY A 11 2.09 11.85 -1.31
N GLY A 12 2.33 10.62 -1.78
CA GLY A 12 3.65 9.99 -1.84
C GLY A 12 4.31 9.88 -0.46
N PHE A 13 5.65 9.91 -0.44
CA PHE A 13 6.43 9.73 0.78
C PHE A 13 6.23 10.84 1.81
N ARG A 14 5.83 12.06 1.39
CA ARG A 14 5.45 13.12 2.33
C ARG A 14 4.26 12.70 3.18
N ALA A 15 3.23 12.10 2.56
CA ALA A 15 2.09 11.57 3.30
C ALA A 15 2.49 10.39 4.19
N THR A 16 3.34 9.47 3.69
CA THR A 16 3.86 8.35 4.47
C THR A 16 4.52 8.82 5.77
N LEU A 17 5.45 9.78 5.71
CA LEU A 17 6.15 10.29 6.89
C LEU A 17 5.26 11.15 7.80
N TYR A 18 4.35 11.96 7.22
CA TYR A 18 3.38 12.72 8.01
C TYR A 18 2.51 11.79 8.84
N HIS A 19 1.97 10.73 8.22
CA HIS A 19 1.13 9.77 8.92
C HIS A 19 1.92 8.95 9.95
N LEU A 20 3.22 8.74 9.76
CA LEU A 20 4.08 8.11 10.78
C LEU A 20 4.14 8.98 12.04
N GLY A 21 4.23 10.31 11.89
CA GLY A 21 4.11 11.26 12.99
C GLY A 21 2.74 11.21 13.68
N VAL A 22 1.65 11.05 12.91
CA VAL A 22 0.29 10.87 13.48
C VAL A 22 0.22 9.58 14.29
N VAL A 23 0.74 8.46 13.77
CA VAL A 23 0.77 7.17 14.49
C VAL A 23 1.58 7.28 15.78
N ARG A 24 2.74 7.97 15.73
CA ARG A 24 3.52 8.28 16.95
C ARG A 24 2.69 9.04 17.97
N TYR A 25 1.99 10.09 17.55
CA TYR A 25 1.13 10.87 18.44
C TYR A 25 0.00 10.03 19.07
N LEU A 26 -0.67 9.19 18.28
CA LEU A 26 -1.70 8.27 18.78
C LEU A 26 -1.13 7.27 19.80
N ARG A 27 0.09 6.79 19.56
CA ARG A 27 0.80 5.92 20.50
C ARG A 27 1.13 6.65 21.80
N ASP A 28 1.76 7.82 21.71
CA ASP A 28 2.22 8.59 22.87
C ASP A 28 1.06 9.09 23.75
N THR A 29 -0.13 9.25 23.16
CA THR A 29 -1.38 9.57 23.87
C THR A 29 -2.13 8.33 24.37
N GLY A 30 -1.63 7.13 24.09
CA GLY A 30 -2.21 5.87 24.54
C GLY A 30 -3.59 5.59 23.94
N ILE A 31 -3.84 5.97 22.68
CA ILE A 31 -5.10 5.69 21.98
C ILE A 31 -4.90 4.91 20.68
N LEU A 32 -3.66 4.59 20.30
CA LEU A 32 -3.39 3.80 19.08
C LEU A 32 -4.07 2.43 19.12
N GLN A 33 -4.10 1.78 20.29
CA GLN A 33 -4.74 0.48 20.49
C GLN A 33 -6.27 0.49 20.33
N ASP A 34 -6.90 1.66 20.37
CA ASP A 34 -8.35 1.82 20.16
C ASP A 34 -8.72 1.92 18.67
N VAL A 35 -7.72 1.99 17.77
CA VAL A 35 -7.94 2.01 16.32
C VAL A 35 -8.46 0.64 15.88
N SER A 36 -9.65 0.62 15.29
CA SER A 36 -10.30 -0.61 14.83
C SER A 36 -10.20 -0.82 13.33
N ASP A 37 -10.14 0.28 12.58
CA ASP A 37 -10.20 0.29 11.12
C ASP A 37 -9.25 1.34 10.59
N ILE A 38 -8.46 0.96 9.59
CA ILE A 38 -7.51 1.84 8.90
C ILE A 38 -7.89 1.87 7.42
N ALA A 39 -8.32 3.03 6.94
CA ALA A 39 -8.54 3.27 5.52
C ALA A 39 -7.35 4.05 4.96
N SER A 40 -6.87 3.70 3.77
CA SER A 40 -5.69 4.36 3.21
C SER A 40 -5.73 4.49 1.69
N VAL A 41 -5.05 5.52 1.17
CA VAL A 41 -4.78 5.68 -0.26
C VAL A 41 -3.33 6.09 -0.49
N SER A 42 -2.78 5.64 -1.61
CA SER A 42 -1.47 6.02 -2.13
C SER A 42 -0.33 5.94 -1.09
N GLY A 43 0.42 7.02 -0.86
CA GLY A 43 1.50 7.08 0.14
C GLY A 43 1.05 6.72 1.55
N GLY A 44 -0.22 6.97 1.91
CA GLY A 44 -0.79 6.51 3.16
C GLY A 44 -0.91 4.99 3.25
N SER A 45 -1.13 4.30 2.12
CA SER A 45 -1.18 2.84 2.06
C SER A 45 0.16 2.19 2.33
N ILE A 46 1.27 2.88 2.05
CA ILE A 46 2.62 2.39 2.35
C ILE A 46 2.76 2.20 3.87
N LEU A 47 2.44 3.23 4.64
CA LEU A 47 2.46 3.16 6.09
C LEU A 47 1.36 2.25 6.63
N ALA A 48 0.14 2.34 6.09
CA ALA A 48 -1.00 1.56 6.61
C ALA A 48 -0.73 0.06 6.57
N ALA A 49 -0.20 -0.46 5.46
CA ALA A 49 0.16 -1.86 5.34
C ALA A 49 1.27 -2.25 6.32
N HIS A 50 2.31 -1.41 6.44
CA HIS A 50 3.43 -1.65 7.36
C HIS A 50 2.98 -1.65 8.83
N LEU A 51 2.13 -0.69 9.19
CA LEU A 51 1.54 -0.54 10.52
C LEU A 51 0.75 -1.76 10.93
N VAL A 52 -0.13 -2.25 10.06
CA VAL A 52 -0.99 -3.39 10.37
C VAL A 52 -0.18 -4.68 10.42
N LEU A 53 0.82 -4.84 9.55
CA LEU A 53 1.70 -5.99 9.55
C LEU A 53 2.58 -6.07 10.81
N ASN A 54 3.01 -4.92 11.31
CA ASN A 54 3.90 -4.81 12.48
C ASN A 54 3.14 -4.24 13.70
N TRP A 55 1.84 -4.52 13.83
CA TRP A 55 0.98 -3.87 14.83
C TRP A 55 1.57 -3.95 16.24
N ASP A 56 2.03 -5.15 16.63
CA ASP A 56 2.63 -5.40 17.94
C ASP A 56 3.84 -4.49 18.20
N LYS A 57 4.73 -4.29 17.22
CA LYS A 57 5.88 -3.38 17.34
C LYS A 57 5.43 -1.92 17.51
N TYR A 58 4.41 -1.49 16.77
CA TYR A 58 3.91 -0.11 16.86
C TYR A 58 3.20 0.19 18.18
N THR A 59 2.59 -0.82 18.81
CA THR A 59 1.94 -0.71 20.14
C THR A 59 2.83 -1.16 21.30
N GLY A 60 4.02 -1.67 20.98
CA GLY A 60 5.00 -2.18 21.93
C GLY A 60 5.80 -1.08 22.61
N ASP A 61 6.98 -1.45 23.11
CA ASP A 61 7.87 -0.51 23.79
C ASP A 61 8.49 0.52 22.82
N ASP A 62 9.27 1.45 23.37
CA ASP A 62 9.87 2.53 22.58
C ASP A 62 10.91 2.02 21.57
N GLU A 63 11.59 0.91 21.87
CA GLU A 63 12.61 0.31 21.02
C GLU A 63 11.96 -0.42 19.84
N GLU A 64 10.90 -1.19 20.09
CA GLU A 64 10.09 -1.85 19.07
C GLU A 64 9.44 -0.85 18.12
N PHE A 65 8.86 0.22 18.66
CA PHE A 65 8.30 1.29 17.84
C PHE A 65 9.38 1.95 16.98
N ALA A 66 10.54 2.27 17.57
CA ALA A 66 11.64 2.91 16.86
C ALA A 66 12.15 2.04 15.72
N ALA A 67 12.27 0.72 15.93
CA ALA A 67 12.67 -0.23 14.90
C ALA A 67 11.67 -0.27 13.73
N ALA A 68 10.37 -0.37 14.02
CA ALA A 68 9.34 -0.34 12.97
C ALA A 68 9.29 1.00 12.23
N ALA A 69 9.50 2.11 12.94
CA ALA A 69 9.56 3.44 12.33
C ALA A 69 10.80 3.61 11.44
N SER A 70 11.96 3.07 11.83
CA SER A 70 13.18 3.16 11.03
C SER A 70 13.07 2.44 9.70
N GLU A 71 12.40 1.28 9.64
CA GLU A 71 12.15 0.56 8.38
C GLU A 71 11.44 1.45 7.33
N ILE A 72 10.45 2.24 7.75
CA ILE A 72 9.75 3.21 6.89
C ILE A 72 10.65 4.39 6.52
N ILE A 73 11.42 4.92 7.47
CA ILE A 73 12.31 6.07 7.24
C ILE A 73 13.40 5.67 6.24
N ASP A 74 14.03 4.52 6.42
CA ASP A 74 15.07 3.98 5.55
C ASP A 74 14.53 3.74 4.13
N PHE A 75 13.32 3.18 4.02
CA PHE A 75 12.66 3.01 2.73
C PHE A 75 12.43 4.35 2.00
N VAL A 76 11.96 5.37 2.71
CA VAL A 76 11.75 6.71 2.13
C VAL A 76 13.08 7.37 1.74
N GLN A 77 14.11 7.24 2.58
CA GLN A 77 15.46 7.79 2.34
C GLN A 77 16.21 7.09 1.22
N PHE A 78 15.93 5.81 0.98
CA PHE A 78 16.46 5.07 -0.18
C PHE A 78 16.06 5.73 -1.52
N ASP A 79 15.04 6.59 -1.53
CA ASP A 79 14.63 7.38 -2.69
C ASP A 79 14.32 6.48 -3.89
N VAL A 80 13.38 5.56 -3.65
CA VAL A 80 12.87 4.62 -4.66
C VAL A 80 12.45 5.36 -5.94
N ARG A 81 11.93 6.60 -5.81
CA ARG A 81 11.53 7.43 -6.95
C ARG A 81 12.70 7.70 -7.88
N ASN A 82 13.82 8.20 -7.37
CA ASN A 82 14.97 8.49 -8.21
C ASN A 82 15.64 7.20 -8.73
N HIS A 83 15.62 6.11 -7.95
CA HIS A 83 16.09 4.81 -8.41
C HIS A 83 15.28 4.29 -9.59
N ILE A 84 13.95 4.44 -9.58
CA ILE A 84 13.09 4.08 -10.72
C ILE A 84 13.31 5.06 -11.88
N ALA A 85 13.31 6.37 -11.63
CA ALA A 85 13.43 7.40 -12.66
C ALA A 85 14.72 7.26 -13.47
N ARG A 86 15.86 6.99 -12.82
CA ARG A 86 17.16 6.78 -13.48
C ARG A 86 17.19 5.51 -14.34
N ARG A 87 16.33 4.54 -14.06
CA ARG A 87 16.21 3.29 -14.85
C ARG A 87 15.21 3.43 -15.99
N LEU A 88 14.31 4.42 -15.98
CA LEU A 88 13.29 4.60 -17.02
C LEU A 88 13.85 4.59 -18.45
N PRO A 89 14.93 5.32 -18.79
CA PRO A 89 15.46 5.31 -20.17
C PRO A 89 15.85 3.90 -20.62
N PHE A 90 16.53 3.14 -19.75
CA PHE A 90 16.93 1.77 -20.03
C PHE A 90 15.71 0.83 -20.14
N ILE A 91 14.73 0.97 -19.25
CA ILE A 91 13.47 0.20 -19.26
C ILE A 91 12.72 0.42 -20.59
N TYR A 92 12.62 1.67 -21.04
CA TYR A 92 11.95 2.01 -22.30
C TYR A 92 12.71 1.44 -23.52
N SER A 93 14.04 1.57 -23.56
CA SER A 93 14.86 0.98 -24.62
C SER A 93 14.71 -0.55 -24.68
N LEU A 94 14.73 -1.22 -23.53
CA LEU A 94 14.56 -2.67 -23.44
C LEU A 94 13.17 -3.12 -23.93
N ARG A 95 12.11 -2.38 -23.56
CA ARG A 95 10.74 -2.64 -24.05
C ARG A 95 10.63 -2.49 -25.56
N LEU A 96 11.26 -1.46 -26.14
CA LEU A 96 11.26 -1.25 -27.59
C LEU A 96 11.93 -2.41 -28.32
N PHE A 97 13.07 -2.87 -27.79
CA PHE A 97 13.77 -4.05 -28.31
C PHE A 97 12.97 -5.35 -28.17
N GLY A 98 12.30 -5.55 -27.02
CA GLY A 98 11.41 -6.70 -26.78
C GLY A 98 10.26 -6.76 -27.79
N LYS A 99 9.61 -5.62 -28.04
CA LYS A 99 8.57 -5.51 -29.09
C LYS A 99 9.11 -5.86 -30.47
N LEU A 100 10.29 -5.36 -30.83
CA LEU A 100 10.93 -5.66 -32.11
C LEU A 100 11.27 -7.15 -32.24
N ALA A 101 11.71 -7.78 -31.16
CA ALA A 101 12.03 -9.20 -31.10
C ALA A 101 10.81 -10.12 -30.86
N ARG A 102 9.58 -9.59 -30.86
CA ARG A 102 8.33 -10.31 -30.50
C ARG A 102 8.41 -11.06 -29.16
N ARG A 103 9.19 -10.55 -28.20
CA ARG A 103 9.27 -11.08 -26.83
C ARG A 103 8.56 -10.14 -25.87
N GLU A 104 7.61 -10.67 -25.09
CA GLU A 104 7.00 -9.91 -24.01
C GLU A 104 7.99 -9.73 -22.85
N ILE A 105 8.41 -8.48 -22.63
CA ILE A 105 9.24 -8.10 -21.49
C ILE A 105 8.33 -7.45 -20.43
N GLY A 106 7.46 -8.28 -19.83
CA GLY A 106 6.48 -7.85 -18.81
C GLY A 106 7.11 -7.49 -17.45
N PHE A 107 8.32 -8.00 -17.17
CA PHE A 107 9.03 -7.85 -15.89
C PHE A 107 9.59 -6.44 -15.61
N VAL A 108 9.33 -5.48 -16.48
CA VAL A 108 10.02 -4.18 -16.45
C VAL A 108 9.01 -3.06 -16.58
N SER A 109 8.07 -2.98 -15.64
CA SER A 109 7.24 -1.79 -15.42
C SER A 109 7.75 -1.02 -14.20
N PRO A 110 7.58 0.32 -14.17
CA PRO A 110 7.87 1.10 -12.97
C PRO A 110 7.17 0.52 -11.73
N ASN A 111 5.92 0.07 -11.89
CA ASN A 111 5.17 -0.60 -10.82
C ASN A 111 5.80 -1.92 -10.40
N ALA A 112 6.25 -2.78 -11.33
CA ALA A 112 6.91 -4.03 -10.98
C ALA A 112 8.21 -3.80 -10.20
N VAL A 113 8.96 -2.74 -10.54
CA VAL A 113 10.16 -2.34 -9.80
C VAL A 113 9.79 -1.81 -8.41
N LEU A 114 8.74 -1.00 -8.30
CA LEU A 114 8.24 -0.50 -7.03
C LEU A 114 7.73 -1.63 -6.12
N GLU A 115 6.92 -2.55 -6.66
CA GLU A 115 6.45 -3.75 -5.97
C GLU A 115 7.60 -4.60 -5.46
N ARG A 116 8.69 -4.71 -6.23
CA ARG A 116 9.90 -5.39 -5.77
C ARG A 116 10.53 -4.68 -4.56
N TYR A 117 10.65 -3.36 -4.57
CA TYR A 117 11.18 -2.65 -3.40
C TYR A 117 10.25 -2.76 -2.18
N TYR A 118 8.94 -2.72 -2.37
CA TYR A 118 7.99 -2.99 -1.29
C TYR A 118 8.16 -4.40 -0.70
N ARG A 119 8.33 -5.41 -1.55
CA ARG A 119 8.61 -6.80 -1.14
C ARG A 119 9.92 -6.90 -0.37
N ASP A 120 11.00 -6.41 -0.97
CA ASP A 120 12.37 -6.61 -0.46
C ASP A 120 12.64 -5.80 0.81
N MET A 121 11.96 -4.67 1.02
CA MET A 121 12.26 -3.73 2.11
C MET A 121 11.18 -3.61 3.20
N LEU A 122 9.89 -3.90 2.90
CA LEU A 122 8.80 -3.59 3.84
C LEU A 122 7.86 -4.76 4.16
N TYR A 123 7.44 -5.53 3.16
CA TYR A 123 6.30 -6.45 3.33
C TYR A 123 6.64 -7.92 3.13
N GLY A 124 7.81 -8.24 2.57
CA GLY A 124 8.09 -9.59 2.10
C GLY A 124 7.02 -10.07 1.10
N ASP A 125 6.75 -11.38 1.15
CA ASP A 125 5.77 -12.05 0.29
C ASP A 125 4.35 -12.09 0.88
N THR A 126 4.11 -11.34 1.96
CA THR A 126 2.85 -11.39 2.71
C THR A 126 1.64 -11.11 1.84
N CYS A 127 0.65 -11.98 1.93
CA CYS A 127 -0.63 -11.89 1.24
C CYS A 127 -1.72 -11.28 2.13
N LEU A 128 -2.78 -10.76 1.51
CA LEU A 128 -3.89 -10.11 2.23
C LEU A 128 -4.52 -10.99 3.31
N TYR A 129 -4.63 -12.31 3.09
CA TYR A 129 -5.26 -13.22 4.04
C TYR A 129 -4.44 -13.42 5.32
N GLU A 130 -3.14 -13.11 5.29
CA GLU A 130 -2.22 -13.22 6.43
C GLU A 130 -2.30 -12.01 7.35
N LEU A 131 -2.95 -10.92 6.91
CA LEU A 131 -3.15 -9.75 7.75
C LEU A 131 -3.91 -10.11 9.04
N PRO A 132 -3.62 -9.44 10.17
CA PRO A 132 -4.37 -9.64 11.40
C PRO A 132 -5.86 -9.26 11.22
N ASP A 133 -6.72 -9.80 12.09
CA ASP A 133 -8.15 -9.45 12.08
C ASP A 133 -8.43 -8.03 12.61
N MET A 134 -7.51 -7.50 13.43
CA MET A 134 -7.58 -6.18 14.03
C MET A 134 -6.19 -5.53 14.09
N PRO A 135 -6.07 -4.23 13.79
CA PRO A 135 -7.09 -3.40 13.14
C PRO A 135 -7.35 -3.85 11.70
N ARG A 136 -8.56 -3.60 11.19
CA ARG A 136 -8.91 -3.95 9.81
C ARG A 136 -8.31 -2.94 8.84
N LEU A 137 -7.53 -3.44 7.89
CA LEU A 137 -6.95 -2.63 6.83
C LEU A 137 -7.86 -2.57 5.59
N HIS A 138 -8.10 -1.37 5.09
CA HIS A 138 -8.81 -1.08 3.85
C HIS A 138 -7.90 -0.21 2.97
N ILE A 139 -7.29 -0.81 1.95
CA ILE A 139 -6.45 -0.11 0.96
C ILE A 139 -7.31 0.24 -0.23
N LEU A 140 -7.50 1.53 -0.48
CA LEU A 140 -8.34 2.03 -1.56
C LEU A 140 -7.47 2.24 -2.82
N ALA A 141 -8.01 1.88 -3.97
CA ALA A 141 -7.44 2.12 -5.28
C ALA A 141 -8.54 2.49 -6.28
N THR A 142 -8.14 3.00 -7.45
CA THR A 142 -9.07 3.33 -8.53
C THR A 142 -9.02 2.26 -9.60
N ASN A 143 -10.17 1.65 -9.93
CA ASN A 143 -10.28 0.84 -11.14
C ASN A 143 -10.30 1.78 -12.35
N VAL A 144 -9.23 1.76 -13.15
CA VAL A 144 -9.02 2.65 -14.30
C VAL A 144 -10.00 2.33 -15.44
N SER A 145 -10.50 1.10 -15.56
CA SER A 145 -11.43 0.71 -16.63
C SER A 145 -12.75 1.47 -16.54
N ASP A 146 -13.26 1.67 -15.33
CA ASP A 146 -14.61 2.21 -15.11
C ASP A 146 -14.61 3.50 -14.25
N GLY A 147 -13.46 3.92 -13.73
CA GLY A 147 -13.32 5.08 -12.85
C GLY A 147 -14.08 4.93 -11.53
N VAL A 148 -14.13 3.71 -10.98
CA VAL A 148 -14.88 3.35 -9.77
C VAL A 148 -13.94 2.94 -8.64
N LEU A 149 -14.44 3.04 -7.41
CA LEU A 149 -13.69 2.67 -6.21
C LEU A 149 -13.41 1.17 -6.17
N SER A 150 -12.18 0.83 -5.83
CA SER A 150 -11.75 -0.51 -5.46
C SER A 150 -11.15 -0.50 -4.06
N VAL A 151 -11.46 -1.50 -3.26
CA VAL A 151 -10.97 -1.62 -1.87
C VAL A 151 -10.41 -3.01 -1.65
N PHE A 152 -9.15 -3.08 -1.24
CA PHE A 152 -8.49 -4.31 -0.83
C PHE A 152 -8.50 -4.41 0.69
N ASN A 153 -8.82 -5.59 1.22
CA ASN A 153 -8.71 -5.93 2.63
C ASN A 153 -8.42 -7.43 2.78
N LYS A 154 -8.32 -7.92 4.03
CA LYS A 154 -8.06 -9.34 4.33
C LYS A 154 -8.95 -10.34 3.57
N LYS A 155 -10.20 -9.97 3.28
CA LYS A 155 -11.16 -10.84 2.57
C LYS A 155 -10.97 -10.85 1.05
N GLY A 156 -10.29 -9.83 0.50
CA GLY A 156 -10.03 -9.71 -0.92
C GLY A 156 -10.30 -8.32 -1.46
N LEU A 157 -10.76 -8.27 -2.71
CA LEU A 157 -10.98 -7.06 -3.48
C LEU A 157 -12.49 -6.78 -3.64
N SER A 158 -12.95 -5.67 -3.10
CA SER A 158 -14.29 -5.13 -3.32
C SER A 158 -14.25 -4.08 -4.41
N ILE A 159 -14.94 -4.31 -5.53
CA ILE A 159 -15.04 -3.36 -6.65
C ILE A 159 -16.44 -2.77 -6.67
N GLN A 160 -16.52 -1.44 -6.65
CA GLN A 160 -17.77 -0.70 -6.82
C GLN A 160 -18.28 -0.86 -8.25
N GLN A 161 -19.56 -1.16 -8.42
CA GLN A 161 -20.25 -1.24 -9.71
C GLN A 161 -21.27 -0.10 -9.82
N ARG A 162 -21.28 0.57 -10.98
CA ARG A 162 -22.31 1.56 -11.33
C ARG A 162 -23.50 0.82 -11.94
N LYS A 163 -24.66 0.83 -11.27
CA LYS A 163 -25.93 0.42 -11.88
C LYS A 163 -26.72 1.64 -12.35
N ASN A 164 -27.65 1.40 -13.29
CA ASN A 164 -28.65 2.40 -13.67
C ASN A 164 -29.44 2.82 -12.42
N ALA A 165 -29.74 4.13 -12.30
CA ALA A 165 -30.43 4.77 -11.18
C ALA A 165 -29.60 5.08 -9.90
N GLY A 166 -28.29 5.29 -10.01
CA GLY A 166 -27.49 5.90 -8.93
C GLY A 166 -27.26 5.03 -7.69
N LYS A 167 -27.60 3.73 -7.76
CA LYS A 167 -27.28 2.75 -6.72
C LYS A 167 -25.89 2.16 -6.96
N PHE A 168 -25.10 2.08 -5.89
CA PHE A 168 -23.78 1.43 -5.89
C PHE A 168 -23.88 0.04 -5.27
N GLU A 169 -23.34 -0.97 -5.94
CA GLU A 169 -23.13 -2.30 -5.37
C GLU A 169 -21.63 -2.61 -5.34
N PHE A 170 -21.20 -3.41 -4.37
CA PHE A 170 -19.83 -3.89 -4.32
C PHE A 170 -19.80 -5.37 -4.72
N LYS A 171 -19.02 -5.70 -5.74
CA LYS A 171 -18.66 -7.08 -6.05
C LYS A 171 -17.40 -7.44 -5.27
N CYS A 172 -17.52 -8.42 -4.37
CA CYS A 172 -16.39 -8.96 -3.65
C CYS A 172 -15.76 -10.10 -4.46
N ILE A 173 -14.47 -9.98 -4.76
CA ILE A 173 -13.65 -11.00 -5.37
C ILE A 173 -12.69 -11.51 -4.28
N PRO A 174 -12.77 -12.81 -3.91
CA PRO A 174 -11.82 -13.39 -2.97
C PRO A 174 -10.38 -13.19 -3.46
N GLY A 175 -9.60 -12.44 -2.70
CA GLY A 175 -8.25 -12.02 -3.06
C GLY A 175 -7.19 -12.78 -2.30
N GLN A 176 -7.40 -14.08 -2.07
CA GLN A 176 -6.61 -14.91 -1.16
C GLN A 176 -5.13 -15.04 -1.56
N MET A 177 -4.69 -14.58 -2.73
CA MET A 177 -3.27 -14.63 -3.13
C MET A 177 -2.71 -13.26 -3.52
N ALA A 178 -3.46 -12.17 -3.31
CA ALA A 178 -2.96 -10.83 -3.60
C ALA A 178 -1.93 -10.44 -2.54
N THR A 179 -0.71 -10.13 -2.99
CA THR A 179 0.39 -9.74 -2.10
C THR A 179 0.27 -8.27 -1.67
N LEU A 180 0.71 -7.94 -0.46
CA LEU A 180 0.76 -6.55 0.02
C LEU A 180 1.55 -5.63 -0.92
N PRO A 181 2.74 -6.00 -1.44
CA PRO A 181 3.44 -5.21 -2.45
C PRO A 181 2.58 -4.83 -3.65
N GLN A 182 1.84 -5.79 -4.22
CA GLN A 182 0.96 -5.56 -5.38
C GLN A 182 -0.20 -4.61 -5.02
N VAL A 183 -0.84 -4.83 -3.88
CA VAL A 183 -1.99 -4.05 -3.43
C VAL A 183 -1.59 -2.60 -3.11
N VAL A 184 -0.49 -2.42 -2.39
CA VAL A 184 0.08 -1.10 -2.09
C VAL A 184 0.58 -0.46 -3.39
N GLY A 185 1.17 -1.22 -4.31
CA GLY A 185 1.52 -0.77 -5.67
C GLY A 185 0.33 -0.21 -6.44
N ALA A 186 -0.79 -0.94 -6.46
CA ALA A 186 -2.02 -0.54 -7.12
C ALA A 186 -2.63 0.75 -6.52
N SER A 187 -2.55 0.92 -5.20
CA SER A 187 -3.01 2.14 -4.51
C SER A 187 -2.05 3.32 -4.69
N SER A 188 -0.74 3.07 -4.66
CA SER A 188 0.30 4.11 -4.72
C SER A 188 0.48 4.71 -6.10
N ALA A 189 0.17 3.97 -7.18
CA ALA A 189 0.16 4.42 -8.57
C ALA A 189 1.22 5.50 -8.82
N PHE A 190 2.48 5.11 -8.54
CA PHE A 190 3.65 5.94 -8.82
C PHE A 190 3.58 6.40 -10.27
N PRO A 191 3.87 7.67 -10.58
CA PRO A 191 3.54 8.22 -11.90
C PRO A 191 4.21 7.40 -13.00
N GLY A 192 3.42 7.10 -14.04
CA GLY A 192 3.92 6.76 -15.37
C GLY A 192 4.65 7.92 -16.02
#